data_AF-A0A356KZH9-F1
#
_entry.id   AF-A0A356KZH9-F1
#
_cell.length_a   1.000
_cell.length_b   1.000
_cell.length_c   1.000
_cell.angle_alpha   90.00
_cell.angle_beta   90.00
_cell.angle_gamma   90.00
#
_symmetry.space_group_name_H-M   'P 1'
#
loop_
_entity.id
_entity.type
_entity.pdbx_description
1 polymer ?
#
loop_
_entity_poly.entity_id
_entity_poly.type
_entity_poly.pdbx_seq_one_letter_code
_entity_poly.pdbx_strand_id
1 'polypeptide(L)'
;MPYEASLKSALRACTHRTCSSMTVPEYSTSFSVPAFRPSMYRASCCSQSFTRKKPRKCMVLSLDHLASACFTRKKYPSRGKNESMTERLEEKGVGMKTTGKEIRVITHAAIRLVMKDAAQQDLVIYCDPFHLLEAPDDADLLLVTHAHYDHYSVEDIAKVRKTTTEAVYPASMRGSTEDSGIDDAHEHFLGWNETMTFRGLRITAIPAYNPSKRFHPKEQQWIGYLLDDGEQRIYIAGDTDITSEAEHVRCDVALLPIGGTYTMDAREAATLAAAIHPQLAIPTHYGSVAGVKSDEDVFLSTLKTLAPDIDVEVCMERYQ
;
A
#
# COMPACT_ATOMS: atom_id res chain seq x y z
N MET A 1 21.22 -0.58 -39.08
CA MET A 1 22.39 -0.09 -39.84
C MET A 1 21.93 0.37 -41.22
N PRO A 2 22.47 1.46 -41.81
CA PRO A 2 23.53 2.35 -41.29
C PRO A 2 23.06 3.81 -41.10
N TYR A 3 23.65 4.46 -40.10
CA TYR A 3 23.57 5.90 -39.86
C TYR A 3 25.02 6.36 -39.71
N GLU A 4 25.52 7.21 -40.61
CA GLU A 4 26.83 7.85 -40.47
C GLU A 4 26.73 9.35 -40.76
N ALA A 5 27.28 10.10 -39.79
CA ALA A 5 28.01 11.36 -39.89
C ALA A 5 27.31 12.62 -40.44
N SER A 6 27.21 13.66 -39.61
CA SER A 6 28.21 14.75 -39.62
C SER A 6 27.82 15.88 -38.67
N LEU A 7 28.64 16.08 -37.64
CA LEU A 7 28.68 17.25 -36.75
C LEU A 7 29.88 18.11 -37.17
N LYS A 8 29.67 19.39 -37.51
CA LYS A 8 30.56 20.56 -37.22
C LYS A 8 30.15 21.83 -37.99
N SER A 9 29.86 22.91 -37.24
CA SER A 9 30.43 24.27 -37.39
C SER A 9 29.64 25.24 -36.47
N ALA A 10 30.18 25.62 -35.32
CA ALA A 10 31.07 26.76 -35.06
C ALA A 10 30.31 28.10 -34.87
N LEU A 11 29.92 28.36 -33.61
CA LEU A 11 29.54 29.68 -33.10
C LEU A 11 30.81 30.52 -32.86
N ARG A 12 30.76 31.77 -33.33
CA ARG A 12 31.82 32.79 -33.19
C ARG A 12 31.73 33.49 -31.83
N ALA A 13 32.87 33.47 -31.13
CA ALA A 13 33.53 34.53 -30.37
C ALA A 13 32.72 35.68 -29.73
N CYS A 14 32.85 35.80 -28.41
CA CYS A 14 33.10 37.09 -27.76
C CYS A 14 34.18 36.90 -26.68
N THR A 15 35.22 37.73 -26.74
CA THR A 15 36.48 37.62 -25.99
C THR A 15 36.65 38.81 -25.06
N HIS A 16 37.05 38.59 -23.80
CA HIS A 16 37.99 39.43 -23.02
C HIS A 16 38.44 38.63 -21.78
N ARG A 17 39.73 38.20 -21.71
CA ARG A 17 40.79 38.68 -20.78
C ARG A 17 40.38 38.62 -19.29
N THR A 18 41.04 37.95 -18.34
CA THR A 18 42.43 37.46 -18.16
C THR A 18 42.43 36.37 -17.08
N CYS A 19 43.16 35.27 -17.25
CA CYS A 19 43.47 34.36 -16.15
C CYS A 19 44.97 34.05 -16.13
N SER A 20 45.60 34.41 -15.02
CA SER A 20 47.00 34.13 -14.73
C SER A 20 47.13 32.69 -14.23
N SER A 21 48.21 32.07 -14.68
CA SER A 21 48.77 30.77 -14.30
C SER A 21 48.64 30.40 -12.83
N MET A 22 48.24 29.16 -12.53
CA MET A 22 48.85 28.37 -11.46
C MET A 22 48.66 26.87 -11.68
N THR A 23 49.75 26.16 -11.43
CA THR A 23 50.09 24.77 -11.69
C THR A 23 49.35 23.75 -10.83
N VAL A 24 49.00 22.62 -11.44
CA VAL A 24 48.54 21.36 -10.81
C VAL A 24 49.74 20.51 -10.36
N PRO A 25 49.71 19.86 -9.18
CA PRO A 25 50.59 18.75 -8.88
C PRO A 25 49.93 17.41 -9.22
N GLU A 26 50.68 16.59 -9.97
CA GLU A 26 50.44 15.17 -10.20
C GLU A 26 50.62 14.38 -8.91
N TYR A 27 49.73 13.41 -8.66
CA TYR A 27 50.05 12.25 -7.83
C TYR A 27 49.55 10.96 -8.49
N SER A 28 50.51 10.14 -8.88
CA SER A 28 50.38 8.78 -9.36
C SER A 28 50.19 7.81 -8.18
N THR A 29 49.17 6.96 -8.23
CA THR A 29 49.26 5.61 -7.65
C THR A 29 48.42 4.64 -8.46
N SER A 30 49.12 3.71 -9.10
CA SER A 30 48.63 2.50 -9.73
C SER A 30 48.03 1.53 -8.71
N PHE A 31 46.81 1.07 -8.92
CA PHE A 31 46.36 -0.22 -8.39
C PHE A 31 45.56 -0.98 -9.44
N SER A 32 46.07 -2.17 -9.71
CA SER A 32 45.64 -3.16 -10.68
C SER A 32 44.37 -3.89 -10.25
N VAL A 33 43.43 -4.01 -11.20
CA VAL A 33 42.19 -4.79 -11.11
C VAL A 33 42.48 -6.27 -11.34
N PRO A 34 42.06 -7.20 -10.47
CA PRO A 34 42.03 -8.62 -10.81
C PRO A 34 40.66 -8.99 -11.41
N ALA A 35 40.69 -9.49 -12.64
CA ALA A 35 39.59 -10.24 -13.25
C ALA A 35 39.45 -11.60 -12.55
N PHE A 36 38.25 -11.93 -12.06
CA PHE A 36 37.92 -13.28 -11.59
C PHE A 36 36.79 -13.89 -12.42
N ARG A 37 37.02 -15.14 -12.83
CA ARG A 37 36.25 -15.94 -13.79
C ARG A 37 34.91 -16.43 -13.19
N PRO A 38 33.91 -16.71 -14.03
CA PRO A 38 32.63 -17.25 -13.58
C PRO A 38 32.76 -18.73 -13.18
N SER A 39 32.44 -19.06 -11.92
CA SER A 39 32.35 -20.44 -11.46
C SER A 39 30.95 -21.00 -11.68
N MET A 40 30.88 -22.09 -12.42
CA MET A 40 29.73 -22.97 -12.57
C MET A 40 29.18 -23.41 -11.20
N TYR A 41 27.91 -23.11 -10.90
CA TYR A 41 27.15 -23.88 -9.93
C TYR A 41 26.54 -25.10 -10.63
N ARG A 42 27.25 -26.23 -10.49
CA ARG A 42 26.70 -27.57 -10.75
C ARG A 42 25.77 -27.95 -9.59
N ALA A 43 24.57 -28.42 -9.94
CA ALA A 43 23.68 -29.14 -9.05
C ALA A 43 24.39 -30.38 -8.48
N SER A 44 24.51 -30.44 -7.15
CA SER A 44 24.95 -31.64 -6.45
C SER A 44 23.73 -32.48 -6.11
N CYS A 45 23.52 -33.51 -6.93
CA CYS A 45 22.62 -34.61 -6.68
C CYS A 45 23.22 -35.47 -5.55
N CYS A 46 22.59 -35.48 -4.37
CA CYS A 46 22.99 -36.39 -3.30
C CYS A 46 22.26 -37.72 -3.49
N SER A 47 22.98 -38.69 -4.02
CA SER A 47 22.61 -40.09 -4.08
C SER A 47 22.84 -40.78 -2.72
N GLN A 48 21.80 -41.34 -2.11
CA GLN A 48 21.96 -42.50 -1.22
C GLN A 48 20.93 -43.60 -1.57
N SER A 49 21.50 -44.64 -2.17
CA SER A 49 21.14 -46.07 -2.19
C SER A 49 19.84 -46.55 -1.52
N PHE A 50 18.94 -47.03 -2.39
CA PHE A 50 18.30 -48.35 -2.40
C PHE A 50 18.40 -49.24 -1.14
N THR A 51 17.24 -49.58 -0.57
CA THR A 51 16.91 -50.98 -0.23
C THR A 51 15.57 -51.37 -0.85
N ARG A 52 15.56 -52.54 -1.48
CA ARG A 52 14.48 -53.13 -2.28
C ARG A 52 13.36 -53.68 -1.40
N LYS A 53 12.08 -53.48 -1.76
CA LYS A 53 11.01 -54.50 -1.64
C LYS A 53 9.89 -54.25 -2.67
N LYS A 54 9.37 -55.36 -3.19
CA LYS A 54 8.66 -55.61 -4.48
C LYS A 54 7.23 -55.00 -4.61
N PRO A 55 6.70 -54.87 -5.85
CA PRO A 55 5.43 -54.21 -6.14
C PRO A 55 4.23 -55.16 -5.96
N ARG A 56 3.07 -54.62 -5.56
CA ARG A 56 1.78 -55.33 -5.63
C ARG A 56 0.86 -54.69 -6.67
N LYS A 57 0.55 -55.54 -7.65
CA LYS A 57 -0.47 -55.54 -8.71
C LYS A 57 -1.61 -54.51 -8.60
N CYS A 58 -1.77 -53.74 -9.68
CA CYS A 58 -3.05 -53.19 -10.10
C CYS A 58 -4.03 -54.32 -10.39
N MET A 59 -5.26 -54.20 -9.90
CA MET A 59 -6.39 -55.06 -10.31
C MET A 59 -7.52 -54.14 -10.76
N VAL A 60 -7.78 -54.20 -12.06
CA VAL A 60 -8.99 -53.71 -12.71
C VAL A 60 -10.15 -54.59 -12.24
N LEU A 61 -11.24 -54.00 -11.77
CA LEU A 61 -12.52 -54.69 -11.63
C LEU A 61 -13.64 -53.86 -12.25
N SER A 62 -14.37 -54.56 -13.09
CA SER A 62 -15.46 -54.14 -13.96
C SER A 62 -16.76 -53.88 -13.20
N LEU A 63 -17.64 -53.14 -13.89
CA LEU A 63 -19.06 -52.99 -13.60
C LEU A 63 -19.76 -54.34 -13.38
N ASP A 64 -20.64 -54.42 -12.38
CA ASP A 64 -22.08 -54.60 -12.59
C ASP A 64 -22.84 -54.96 -11.28
N HIS A 65 -24.08 -54.47 -11.19
CA HIS A 65 -25.18 -54.79 -10.26
C HIS A 65 -25.09 -54.33 -8.79
N LEU A 66 -25.83 -53.27 -8.42
CA LEU A 66 -27.22 -53.41 -7.95
C LEU A 66 -27.86 -52.02 -7.72
N ALA A 67 -28.97 -51.81 -8.42
CA ALA A 67 -29.88 -50.69 -8.23
C ALA A 67 -30.69 -50.85 -6.94
N SER A 68 -30.96 -49.73 -6.25
CA SER A 68 -32.31 -49.28 -5.87
C SER A 68 -32.24 -48.34 -4.67
N ALA A 69 -32.37 -47.03 -4.93
CA ALA A 69 -33.03 -46.11 -4.01
C ALA A 69 -33.43 -44.83 -4.76
N CYS A 70 -34.74 -44.56 -4.72
CA CYS A 70 -35.50 -43.50 -5.36
C CYS A 70 -34.90 -42.07 -5.33
N PHE A 71 -34.95 -41.44 -6.50
CA PHE A 71 -35.50 -40.11 -6.80
C PHE A 71 -35.70 -39.12 -5.64
N THR A 72 -35.00 -37.98 -5.72
CA THR A 72 -35.63 -36.69 -6.07
C THR A 72 -34.60 -35.74 -6.70
N ARG A 73 -34.81 -35.37 -7.97
CA ARG A 73 -34.13 -34.24 -8.62
C ARG A 73 -34.74 -32.94 -8.08
N LYS A 74 -33.96 -32.07 -7.45
CA LYS A 74 -34.33 -30.65 -7.33
C LYS A 74 -33.63 -29.85 -8.44
N LYS A 75 -34.46 -29.18 -9.23
CA LYS A 75 -34.17 -28.32 -10.36
C LYS A 75 -33.29 -27.13 -9.93
N TYR A 76 -32.26 -26.82 -10.70
CA TYR A 76 -31.66 -25.48 -10.73
C TYR A 76 -32.61 -24.52 -11.46
N PRO A 77 -32.99 -23.37 -10.88
CA PRO A 77 -33.71 -22.34 -11.61
C PRO A 77 -32.74 -21.53 -12.48
N SER A 78 -33.19 -21.28 -13.70
CA SER A 78 -32.57 -20.43 -14.70
C SER A 78 -32.59 -18.94 -14.33
N ARG A 79 -31.54 -18.26 -14.79
CA ARG A 79 -31.31 -16.81 -14.86
C ARG A 79 -32.58 -15.99 -15.16
N GLY A 80 -32.89 -15.02 -14.29
CA GLY A 80 -33.90 -13.98 -14.46
C GLY A 80 -33.36 -12.64 -13.94
N LYS A 81 -33.74 -11.54 -14.60
CA LYS A 81 -33.11 -10.21 -14.60
C LYS A 81 -33.40 -9.34 -13.36
N ASN A 82 -32.41 -8.49 -13.05
CA ASN A 82 -32.44 -7.14 -12.48
C ASN A 82 -33.42 -6.83 -11.34
N GLU A 83 -32.91 -6.88 -10.11
CA GLU A 83 -33.23 -5.94 -9.03
C GLU A 83 -31.91 -5.58 -8.34
N SER A 84 -31.74 -4.29 -7.98
CA SER A 84 -30.47 -3.69 -7.57
C SER A 84 -29.94 -4.28 -6.27
N MET A 85 -28.64 -4.56 -6.27
CA MET A 85 -27.85 -5.14 -5.17
C MET A 85 -27.82 -4.29 -3.88
N THR A 86 -28.44 -3.10 -3.92
CA THR A 86 -28.48 -2.11 -2.84
C THR A 86 -29.48 -2.43 -1.73
N GLU A 87 -30.48 -3.28 -1.92
CA GLU A 87 -31.55 -3.48 -0.92
C GLU A 87 -31.41 -4.74 -0.04
N ARG A 88 -30.25 -5.40 -0.02
CA ARG A 88 -30.04 -6.64 0.76
C ARG A 88 -29.01 -6.56 1.90
N LEU A 89 -28.54 -5.38 2.25
CA LEU A 89 -27.49 -5.20 3.28
C LEU A 89 -27.96 -4.49 4.56
N GLU A 90 -29.23 -4.10 4.70
CA GLU A 90 -29.68 -3.30 5.86
C GLU A 90 -30.11 -4.08 7.12
N GLU A 91 -30.17 -5.41 7.10
CA GLU A 91 -30.81 -6.17 8.21
C GLU A 91 -29.88 -6.92 9.19
N LYS A 92 -28.59 -6.59 9.27
CA LYS A 92 -27.74 -7.07 10.39
C LYS A 92 -26.92 -5.93 10.98
N GLY A 93 -27.60 -5.10 11.77
CA GLY A 93 -27.00 -3.99 12.50
C GLY A 93 -25.99 -4.43 13.56
N VAL A 94 -24.72 -4.30 13.21
CA VAL A 94 -23.68 -3.65 14.03
C VAL A 94 -22.86 -2.84 13.03
N GLY A 95 -23.36 -1.64 12.70
CA GLY A 95 -22.70 -0.70 11.80
C GLY A 95 -22.56 0.60 12.54
N MET A 96 -21.36 0.89 13.02
CA MET A 96 -21.05 2.21 13.55
C MET A 96 -21.17 3.18 12.38
N LYS A 97 -22.14 4.10 12.47
CA LYS A 97 -22.30 5.15 11.47
C LYS A 97 -21.11 6.09 11.59
N THR A 98 -20.16 6.01 10.65
CA THR A 98 -19.30 7.14 10.32
C THR A 98 -20.22 8.28 9.87
N THR A 99 -20.60 9.16 10.79
CA THR A 99 -21.59 10.20 10.51
C THR A 99 -21.05 11.11 9.40
N GLY A 100 -21.63 10.99 8.20
CA GLY A 100 -21.31 11.85 7.05
C GLY A 100 -19.96 11.59 6.37
N LYS A 101 -19.26 10.49 6.68
CA LYS A 101 -17.96 10.15 6.10
C LYS A 101 -18.00 8.79 5.43
N GLU A 102 -17.51 8.71 4.20
CA GLU A 102 -17.36 7.48 3.44
C GLU A 102 -15.89 7.09 3.42
N ILE A 103 -15.55 5.92 3.96
CA ILE A 103 -14.19 5.37 3.97
C ILE A 103 -14.20 4.09 3.16
N ARG A 104 -13.35 4.02 2.14
CA ARG A 104 -13.23 2.86 1.25
C ARG A 104 -11.79 2.45 1.12
N VAL A 105 -11.47 1.20 1.48
CA VAL A 105 -10.20 0.57 1.14
C VAL A 105 -10.39 -0.08 -0.24
N ILE A 106 -9.88 0.57 -1.29
CA ILE A 106 -10.11 0.12 -2.67
C ILE A 106 -9.36 -1.19 -2.91
N THR A 107 -8.06 -1.19 -2.63
CA THR A 107 -7.19 -2.37 -2.77
C THR A 107 -5.89 -2.14 -2.01
N HIS A 108 -5.29 -3.20 -1.47
CA HIS A 108 -3.99 -3.11 -0.78
C HIS A 108 -3.98 -1.98 0.27
N ALA A 109 -3.24 -0.89 0.05
CA ALA A 109 -3.20 0.31 0.89
C ALA A 109 -3.95 1.53 0.31
N ALA A 110 -4.54 1.41 -0.88
CA ALA A 110 -5.25 2.48 -1.56
C ALA A 110 -6.57 2.80 -0.85
N ILE A 111 -6.66 3.99 -0.27
CA ILE A 111 -7.81 4.45 0.50
C ILE A 111 -8.43 5.65 -0.19
N ARG A 112 -9.76 5.65 -0.28
CA ARG A 112 -10.55 6.83 -0.65
C ARG A 112 -11.43 7.24 0.52
N LEU A 113 -11.38 8.53 0.84
CA LEU A 113 -12.21 9.16 1.87
C LEU A 113 -13.05 10.25 1.22
N VAL A 114 -14.33 10.31 1.60
CA VAL A 114 -15.18 11.47 1.35
C VAL A 114 -15.69 11.99 2.68
N MET A 115 -15.47 13.26 2.95
CA MET A 115 -15.93 13.93 4.15
C MET A 115 -16.38 15.36 3.86
N LYS A 116 -16.99 16.03 4.84
CA LYS A 116 -17.31 17.46 4.74
C LYS A 116 -16.14 18.29 5.23
N ASP A 117 -15.80 19.33 4.48
CA ASP A 117 -14.82 20.33 4.92
C ASP A 117 -15.44 21.38 5.86
N ALA A 118 -14.64 22.36 6.30
CA ALA A 118 -15.13 23.43 7.17
C ALA A 118 -16.24 24.29 6.54
N ALA A 119 -16.35 24.31 5.21
CA ALA A 119 -17.40 25.00 4.46
C ALA A 119 -18.60 24.09 4.12
N GLN A 120 -18.65 22.87 4.68
CA GLN A 120 -19.68 21.85 4.43
C GLN A 120 -19.75 21.37 2.98
N GLN A 121 -18.66 21.54 2.23
CA GLN A 121 -18.48 20.99 0.88
C GLN A 121 -17.86 19.60 0.98
N ASP A 122 -18.10 18.76 -0.03
CA ASP A 122 -17.39 17.49 -0.12
C ASP A 122 -15.89 17.74 -0.30
N LEU A 123 -15.10 16.94 0.40
CA LEU A 123 -13.66 16.85 0.34
C LEU A 123 -13.31 15.40 0.00
N VAL A 124 -12.79 15.19 -1.21
CA VAL A 124 -12.37 13.86 -1.69
C VAL A 124 -10.87 13.69 -1.48
N ILE A 125 -10.50 12.71 -0.67
CA ILE A 125 -9.11 12.41 -0.31
C ILE A 125 -8.76 11.03 -0.84
N TYR A 126 -7.61 10.93 -1.51
CA TYR A 126 -6.99 9.65 -1.83
C TYR A 126 -5.70 9.51 -1.03
N CYS A 127 -5.49 8.34 -0.42
CA CYS A 127 -4.21 7.97 0.18
C CYS A 127 -3.66 6.76 -0.57
N ASP A 128 -2.39 6.85 -0.99
CA ASP A 128 -1.65 5.77 -1.62
C ASP A 128 -2.42 5.07 -2.78
N PRO A 129 -2.93 5.82 -3.78
CA PRO A 129 -3.68 5.22 -4.88
C PRO A 129 -2.82 4.18 -5.60
N PHE A 130 -3.35 2.96 -5.71
CA PHE A 130 -2.64 1.84 -6.30
C PHE A 130 -3.63 0.89 -6.98
N HIS A 131 -3.31 0.44 -8.19
CA HIS A 131 -4.10 -0.51 -8.96
C HIS A 131 -5.58 -0.11 -9.13
N LEU A 132 -5.81 1.18 -9.37
CA LEU A 132 -7.15 1.70 -9.62
C LEU A 132 -7.61 1.30 -11.04
N LEU A 133 -8.87 0.88 -11.13
CA LEU A 133 -9.49 0.54 -12.41
C LEU A 133 -10.14 1.74 -13.10
N GLU A 134 -10.56 2.71 -12.30
CA GLU A 134 -11.27 3.89 -12.74
C GLU A 134 -10.35 5.11 -12.66
N ALA A 135 -10.65 6.12 -13.47
CA ALA A 135 -9.96 7.40 -13.50
C ALA A 135 -10.97 8.52 -13.27
N PRO A 136 -11.37 8.78 -12.01
CA PRO A 136 -12.42 9.75 -11.70
C PRO A 136 -11.96 11.21 -11.77
N ASP A 137 -10.65 11.49 -11.71
CA ASP A 137 -10.08 12.85 -11.70
C ASP A 137 -10.72 13.80 -10.66
N ASP A 138 -11.09 13.28 -9.48
CA ASP A 138 -11.89 13.99 -8.48
C ASP A 138 -11.12 14.36 -7.20
N ALA A 139 -9.87 13.93 -7.02
CA ALA A 139 -9.10 14.14 -5.80
C ALA A 139 -8.91 15.63 -5.48
N ASP A 140 -9.42 16.08 -4.33
CA ASP A 140 -9.09 17.39 -3.79
C ASP A 140 -7.74 17.36 -3.06
N LEU A 141 -7.49 16.26 -2.34
CA LEU A 141 -6.28 16.03 -1.56
C LEU A 141 -5.72 14.65 -1.88
N LEU A 142 -4.44 14.60 -2.24
CA LEU A 142 -3.67 13.37 -2.40
C LEU A 142 -2.71 13.23 -1.23
N LEU A 143 -2.69 12.08 -0.57
CA LEU A 143 -1.76 11.73 0.48
C LEU A 143 -0.89 10.57 0.01
N VAL A 144 0.42 10.69 0.20
CA VAL A 144 1.38 9.62 -0.05
C VAL A 144 2.16 9.35 1.22
N THR A 145 2.15 8.11 1.69
CA THR A 145 2.83 7.72 2.94
C THR A 145 4.32 7.53 2.76
N HIS A 146 4.73 6.98 1.60
CA HIS A 146 6.13 6.72 1.27
C HIS A 146 6.36 6.38 -0.21
N ALA A 147 7.63 6.26 -0.61
CA ALA A 147 8.07 6.16 -1.99
C ALA A 147 8.03 4.74 -2.60
N HIS A 148 7.52 3.73 -1.90
CA HIS A 148 7.42 2.39 -2.49
C HIS A 148 6.36 2.37 -3.60
N TYR A 149 6.57 1.49 -4.58
CA TYR A 149 5.78 1.46 -5.82
C TYR A 149 4.29 1.17 -5.59
N ASP A 150 3.95 0.48 -4.51
CA ASP A 150 2.59 0.13 -4.10
C ASP A 150 1.90 1.20 -3.25
N HIS A 151 2.58 2.32 -2.99
CA HIS A 151 2.07 3.51 -2.29
C HIS A 151 2.25 4.80 -3.10
N TYR A 152 3.27 4.85 -3.95
CA TYR A 152 3.57 5.94 -4.88
C TYR A 152 3.50 5.42 -6.33
N SER A 153 2.29 5.12 -6.80
CA SER A 153 2.05 4.73 -8.18
C SER A 153 1.73 5.96 -9.03
N VAL A 154 2.69 6.39 -9.84
CA VAL A 154 2.53 7.52 -10.77
C VAL A 154 1.31 7.32 -11.69
N GLU A 155 1.08 6.09 -12.16
CA GLU A 155 -0.06 5.78 -13.03
C GLU A 155 -1.40 5.99 -12.30
N ASP A 156 -1.51 5.55 -11.04
CA ASP A 156 -2.75 5.65 -10.29
C ASP A 156 -2.97 7.05 -9.68
N ILE A 157 -1.90 7.76 -9.34
CA ILE A 157 -1.95 9.19 -9.03
C ILE A 157 -2.52 9.96 -10.23
N ALA A 158 -2.09 9.63 -11.46
CA ALA A 158 -2.58 10.27 -12.66
C ALA A 158 -4.08 10.03 -12.94
N LYS A 159 -4.66 8.94 -12.41
CA LYS A 159 -6.10 8.60 -12.55
C LYS A 159 -7.02 9.40 -11.63
N VAL A 160 -6.48 9.94 -10.53
CA VAL A 160 -7.29 10.60 -9.49
C VAL A 160 -7.03 12.09 -9.40
N ARG A 161 -5.83 12.55 -9.76
CA ARG A 161 -5.47 13.97 -9.71
C ARG A 161 -6.28 14.79 -10.71
N LYS A 162 -6.54 16.03 -10.33
CA LYS A 162 -6.98 17.12 -11.18
C LYS A 162 -6.01 18.28 -11.07
N THR A 163 -6.20 19.32 -11.88
CA THR A 163 -5.32 20.49 -11.92
C THR A 163 -5.22 21.26 -10.60
N THR A 164 -6.15 21.04 -9.68
CA THR A 164 -6.26 21.73 -8.38
C THR A 164 -6.05 20.78 -7.20
N THR A 165 -5.62 19.54 -7.45
CA THR A 165 -5.29 18.61 -6.37
C THR A 165 -4.09 19.13 -5.59
N GLU A 166 -4.25 19.30 -4.29
CA GLU A 166 -3.13 19.48 -3.37
C GLU A 166 -2.59 18.10 -2.98
N ALA A 167 -1.27 17.93 -2.94
CA ALA A 167 -0.63 16.68 -2.58
C ALA A 167 0.27 16.83 -1.36
N VAL A 168 0.24 15.86 -0.46
CA VAL A 168 1.07 15.82 0.74
C VAL A 168 1.94 14.57 0.72
N TYR A 169 3.23 14.80 0.87
CA TYR A 169 4.28 13.78 0.83
C TYR A 169 5.11 13.80 2.13
N PRO A 170 5.87 12.73 2.41
CA PRO A 170 6.93 12.78 3.41
C PRO A 170 8.01 13.78 2.99
N ALA A 171 8.56 14.53 3.94
CA ALA A 171 9.64 15.48 3.65
C ALA A 171 10.88 14.83 3.00
N SER A 172 11.11 13.53 3.22
CA SER A 172 12.19 12.76 2.59
C SER A 172 12.00 12.52 1.09
N MET A 173 10.78 12.72 0.55
CA MET A 173 10.48 12.60 -0.88
C MET A 173 10.65 13.91 -1.66
N ARG A 174 11.07 15.00 -1.00
CA ARG A 174 11.24 16.30 -1.66
C ARG A 174 12.26 16.21 -2.80
N GLY A 175 11.87 16.64 -3.99
CA GLY A 175 12.70 16.55 -5.20
C GLY A 175 12.77 15.14 -5.80
N SER A 176 11.76 14.32 -5.53
CA SER A 176 11.59 12.98 -6.13
C SER A 176 10.11 12.69 -6.39
N THR A 177 9.31 13.74 -6.59
CA THR A 177 7.86 13.68 -6.83
C THR A 177 7.45 14.27 -8.18
N GLU A 178 8.43 14.68 -9.01
CA GLU A 178 8.20 15.38 -10.27
C GLU A 178 7.41 14.53 -11.28
N ASP A 179 7.53 13.20 -11.19
CA ASP A 179 6.83 12.26 -12.05
C ASP A 179 5.35 12.06 -11.65
N SER A 180 4.94 12.48 -10.45
CA SER A 180 3.52 12.54 -10.08
C SER A 180 2.75 13.46 -11.01
N GLY A 181 3.42 14.50 -11.53
CA GLY A 181 2.93 15.65 -12.27
C GLY A 181 1.86 16.47 -11.55
N ILE A 182 1.80 16.41 -10.23
CA ILE A 182 1.25 17.51 -9.44
C ILE A 182 2.16 18.72 -9.66
N ASP A 183 1.58 19.91 -9.79
CA ASP A 183 2.38 21.14 -9.91
C ASP A 183 3.11 21.40 -8.59
N ASP A 184 4.39 21.76 -8.62
CA ASP A 184 5.19 22.07 -7.43
C ASP A 184 4.50 23.07 -6.47
N ALA A 185 3.66 23.98 -6.99
CA ALA A 185 2.90 24.94 -6.19
C ALA A 185 1.79 24.31 -5.33
N HIS A 186 1.39 23.07 -5.66
CA HIS A 186 0.37 22.27 -4.97
C HIS A 186 0.98 21.11 -4.17
N GLU A 187 2.30 21.03 -4.07
CA GLU A 187 2.99 20.00 -3.28
C GLU A 187 3.33 20.51 -1.87
N HIS A 188 3.02 19.68 -0.88
CA HIS A 188 3.34 19.88 0.52
C HIS A 188 4.16 18.70 1.03
N PHE A 189 5.06 18.98 1.96
CA PHE A 189 6.01 18.00 2.47
C PHE A 189 6.08 18.11 3.98
N LEU A 190 5.73 17.03 4.67
CA LEU A 190 5.71 16.99 6.12
C LEU A 190 6.79 16.07 6.65
N GLY A 191 7.58 16.59 7.59
CA GLY A 191 8.42 15.79 8.47
C GLY A 191 7.61 15.16 9.60
N TRP A 192 8.26 14.27 10.36
CA TRP A 192 7.63 13.65 11.53
C TRP A 192 7.07 14.66 12.53
N ASN A 193 5.83 14.43 12.94
CA ASN A 193 5.06 15.27 13.85
C ASN A 193 4.77 16.68 13.35
N GLU A 194 5.11 16.99 12.09
CA GLU A 194 4.67 18.23 11.47
C GLU A 194 3.20 18.13 11.09
N THR A 195 2.54 19.30 11.09
CA THR A 195 1.12 19.43 10.84
C THR A 195 0.88 20.54 9.84
N MET A 196 -0.06 20.31 8.92
CA MET A 196 -0.65 21.35 8.08
C MET A 196 -2.17 21.36 8.24
N THR A 197 -2.81 22.38 7.66
CA THR A 197 -4.27 22.46 7.60
C THR A 197 -4.69 22.70 6.16
N PHE A 198 -5.64 21.90 5.67
CA PHE A 198 -6.19 22.03 4.33
C PHE A 198 -7.72 22.03 4.42
N ARG A 199 -8.37 23.12 3.95
CA ARG A 199 -9.84 23.28 3.99
C ARG A 199 -10.47 23.00 5.38
N GLY A 200 -9.71 23.28 6.45
CA GLY A 200 -10.12 23.04 7.84
C GLY A 200 -9.80 21.65 8.39
N LEU A 201 -9.34 20.71 7.56
CA LEU A 201 -8.81 19.42 7.99
C LEU A 201 -7.38 19.60 8.49
N ARG A 202 -7.10 19.21 9.74
CA ARG A 202 -5.75 19.15 10.29
C ARG A 202 -5.11 17.81 9.90
N ILE A 203 -3.94 17.87 9.27
CA ILE A 203 -3.21 16.72 8.76
C ILE A 203 -1.88 16.66 9.49
N THR A 204 -1.63 15.61 10.26
CA THR A 204 -0.38 15.43 11.02
C THR A 204 0.36 14.20 10.51
N ALA A 205 1.65 14.36 10.24
CA ALA A 205 2.52 13.27 9.82
C ALA A 205 3.00 12.46 11.03
N ILE A 206 2.60 11.18 11.10
CA ILE A 206 2.97 10.26 12.18
C ILE A 206 4.16 9.41 11.72
N PRO A 207 5.22 9.22 12.52
CA PRO A 207 6.33 8.34 12.14
C PRO A 207 5.87 6.92 11.81
N ALA A 208 6.22 6.44 10.62
CA ALA A 208 5.95 5.07 10.19
C ALA A 208 7.28 4.35 9.90
N TYR A 209 7.53 3.22 10.56
CA TYR A 209 8.74 2.41 10.34
C TYR A 209 8.61 1.00 10.92
N ASN A 210 9.51 0.11 10.51
CA ASN A 210 9.64 -1.24 11.07
C ASN A 210 10.89 -1.30 11.97
N PRO A 211 10.74 -1.53 13.29
CA PRO A 211 11.89 -1.70 14.18
C PRO A 211 12.73 -2.94 13.87
N SER A 212 12.06 -4.00 13.39
CA SER A 212 12.65 -5.34 13.26
C SER A 212 12.72 -5.85 11.82
N LYS A 213 12.16 -5.11 10.86
CA LYS A 213 12.17 -5.44 9.43
C LYS A 213 12.95 -4.37 8.68
N ARG A 214 13.53 -4.76 7.54
CA ARG A 214 14.39 -3.87 6.73
C ARG A 214 13.63 -3.07 5.67
N PHE A 215 12.32 -3.27 5.55
CA PHE A 215 11.53 -2.78 4.43
C PHE A 215 11.11 -1.33 4.62
N HIS A 216 10.78 -0.94 5.86
CA HIS A 216 10.43 0.43 6.22
C HIS A 216 11.41 1.01 7.27
N PRO A 217 12.69 1.23 6.93
CA PRO A 217 13.72 1.63 7.91
C PRO A 217 13.48 3.04 8.47
N LYS A 218 13.80 3.24 9.75
CA LYS A 218 13.53 4.48 10.49
C LYS A 218 14.20 5.71 9.85
N GLU A 219 15.35 5.52 9.23
CA GLU A 219 16.17 6.58 8.61
C GLU A 219 15.53 7.20 7.36
N GLN A 220 14.56 6.53 6.73
CA GLN A 220 13.86 7.07 5.56
C GLN A 220 12.82 8.14 5.91
N GLN A 221 12.49 8.28 7.21
CA GLN A 221 11.56 9.30 7.71
C GLN A 221 10.19 9.32 7.00
N TRP A 222 9.72 8.15 6.58
CA TRP A 222 8.38 7.95 6.02
C TRP A 222 7.29 8.07 7.09
N ILE A 223 6.05 8.27 6.65
CA ILE A 223 4.97 8.75 7.52
C ILE A 223 3.65 8.02 7.27
N GLY A 224 2.89 7.83 8.34
CA GLY A 224 1.43 7.73 8.29
C GLY A 224 0.80 9.11 8.48
N TYR A 225 -0.53 9.18 8.40
CA TYR A 225 -1.29 10.41 8.55
C TYR A 225 -2.34 10.30 9.66
N LEU A 226 -2.41 11.32 10.51
CA LEU A 226 -3.55 11.57 11.39
C LEU A 226 -4.35 12.74 10.84
N LEU A 227 -5.55 12.45 10.37
CA LEU A 227 -6.52 13.41 9.85
C LEU A 227 -7.51 13.77 10.97
N ASP A 228 -7.68 15.05 11.25
CA ASP A 228 -8.53 15.56 12.32
C ASP A 228 -9.37 16.74 11.82
N ASP A 229 -10.68 16.54 11.70
CA ASP A 229 -11.63 17.57 11.28
C ASP A 229 -12.28 18.33 12.45
N GLY A 230 -11.80 18.08 13.68
CA GLY A 230 -12.35 18.63 14.92
C GLY A 230 -13.47 17.81 15.54
N GLU A 231 -14.07 16.87 14.80
CA GLU A 231 -15.11 15.96 15.29
C GLU A 231 -14.61 14.52 15.40
N GLN A 232 -13.80 14.07 14.44
CA GLN A 232 -13.27 12.72 14.36
C GLN A 232 -11.81 12.71 13.92
N ARG A 233 -11.05 11.77 14.48
CA ARG A 233 -9.66 11.51 14.12
C ARG A 233 -9.52 10.19 13.37
N ILE A 234 -8.95 10.25 12.18
CA ILE A 234 -8.70 9.09 11.32
C ILE A 234 -7.19 8.90 11.19
N TYR A 235 -6.69 7.76 11.63
CA TYR A 235 -5.29 7.37 11.50
C TYR A 235 -5.09 6.42 10.32
N ILE A 236 -4.26 6.81 9.35
CA ILE A 236 -3.77 5.97 8.26
C ILE A 236 -2.31 5.64 8.57
N ALA A 237 -2.03 4.38 8.89
CA ALA A 237 -0.74 4.01 9.48
C ALA A 237 0.42 3.90 8.47
N GLY A 238 0.13 3.86 7.17
CA GLY A 238 1.10 3.44 6.15
C GLY A 238 1.62 2.04 6.47
N ASP A 239 2.90 1.80 6.21
CA ASP A 239 3.56 0.50 6.38
C ASP A 239 4.27 0.35 7.73
N THR A 240 3.78 1.03 8.76
CA THR A 240 4.38 0.97 10.10
C THR A 240 4.19 -0.40 10.76
N ASP A 241 5.19 -0.80 11.57
CA ASP A 241 5.00 -1.82 12.60
C ASP A 241 4.53 -1.16 13.91
N ILE A 242 4.43 -1.95 15.00
CA ILE A 242 4.27 -1.44 16.35
C ILE A 242 5.51 -0.64 16.74
N THR A 243 5.33 0.67 16.89
CA THR A 243 6.36 1.62 17.32
C THR A 243 5.84 2.40 18.52
N SER A 244 6.76 3.04 19.27
CA SER A 244 6.36 3.89 20.39
C SER A 244 5.45 5.02 19.89
N GLU A 245 5.73 5.57 18.72
CA GLU A 245 4.96 6.64 18.12
C GLU A 245 3.55 6.17 17.71
N ALA A 246 3.43 4.99 17.09
CA ALA A 246 2.15 4.40 16.71
C ALA A 246 1.27 4.05 17.93
N GLU A 247 1.85 3.51 19.01
CA GLU A 247 1.11 3.14 20.23
C GLU A 247 0.51 4.35 20.98
N HIS A 248 1.00 5.56 20.71
CA HIS A 248 0.50 6.79 21.35
C HIS A 248 -0.48 7.58 20.49
N VAL A 249 -0.79 7.11 19.28
CA VAL A 249 -1.81 7.75 18.43
C VAL A 249 -3.18 7.67 19.12
N ARG A 250 -3.89 8.80 19.13
CA ARG A 250 -5.27 8.90 19.63
C ARG A 250 -6.18 9.20 18.46
N CYS A 251 -6.96 8.21 18.05
CA CYS A 251 -7.84 8.26 16.90
C CYS A 251 -9.18 7.56 17.20
N ASP A 252 -10.21 7.92 16.44
CA ASP A 252 -11.51 7.25 16.47
C ASP A 252 -11.58 6.13 15.43
N VAL A 253 -10.89 6.31 14.29
CA VAL A 253 -10.77 5.31 13.23
C VAL A 253 -9.29 5.02 12.98
N ALA A 254 -8.90 3.75 12.91
CA ALA A 254 -7.55 3.34 12.58
C ALA A 254 -7.52 2.41 11.37
N LEU A 255 -6.78 2.79 10.33
CA LEU A 255 -6.48 2.00 9.15
C LEU A 255 -5.08 1.41 9.31
N LEU A 256 -4.99 0.09 9.53
CA LEU A 256 -3.77 -0.59 9.95
C LEU A 256 -3.35 -1.66 8.92
N PRO A 257 -2.06 -1.75 8.54
CA PRO A 257 -1.61 -2.77 7.61
C PRO A 257 -1.56 -4.16 8.29
N ILE A 258 -1.95 -5.22 7.58
CA ILE A 258 -1.98 -6.60 8.11
C ILE A 258 -1.22 -7.62 7.26
N GLY A 259 -0.36 -7.17 6.33
CA GLY A 259 0.28 -8.02 5.32
C GLY A 259 1.40 -8.94 5.80
N GLY A 260 1.93 -8.74 7.02
CA GLY A 260 2.91 -9.59 7.72
C GLY A 260 4.34 -9.62 7.17
N THR A 261 4.52 -9.64 5.85
CA THR A 261 5.85 -9.75 5.23
C THR A 261 6.62 -8.44 5.30
N TYR A 262 5.96 -7.34 4.91
CA TYR A 262 6.55 -6.00 4.86
C TYR A 262 6.08 -5.11 6.02
N THR A 263 4.90 -5.39 6.56
CA THR A 263 4.20 -4.65 7.62
C THR A 263 3.84 -5.60 8.76
N MET A 264 3.13 -5.12 9.78
CA MET A 264 2.56 -5.96 10.83
C MET A 264 1.81 -7.16 10.24
N ASP A 265 1.90 -8.30 10.91
CA ASP A 265 0.94 -9.38 10.67
C ASP A 265 -0.43 -9.04 11.29
N ALA A 266 -1.45 -9.82 10.95
CA ALA A 266 -2.80 -9.62 11.44
C ALA A 266 -2.94 -9.65 12.98
N ARG A 267 -2.07 -10.35 13.70
CA ARG A 267 -2.11 -10.43 15.17
C ARG A 267 -1.39 -9.24 15.82
N GLU A 268 -0.27 -8.84 15.25
CA GLU A 268 0.48 -7.64 15.61
C GLU A 268 -0.41 -6.40 15.43
N ALA A 269 -1.06 -6.26 14.28
CA ALA A 269 -1.98 -5.17 14.01
C ALA A 269 -3.18 -5.14 14.98
N ALA A 270 -3.73 -6.31 15.33
CA ALA A 270 -4.80 -6.39 16.33
C ALA A 270 -4.33 -5.97 17.73
N THR A 271 -3.06 -6.23 18.06
CA THR A 271 -2.44 -5.80 19.32
C THR A 271 -2.27 -4.28 19.34
N LEU A 272 -1.82 -3.67 18.23
CA LEU A 272 -1.75 -2.22 18.10
C LEU A 272 -3.14 -1.57 18.20
N ALA A 273 -4.14 -2.13 17.51
CA ALA A 273 -5.52 -1.66 17.58
C ALA A 273 -6.05 -1.68 19.02
N ALA A 274 -5.80 -2.77 19.77
CA ALA A 274 -6.19 -2.86 21.17
C ALA A 274 -5.45 -1.84 22.06
N ALA A 275 -4.20 -1.50 21.74
CA ALA A 275 -3.40 -0.53 22.50
C ALA A 275 -3.85 0.93 22.26
N ILE A 276 -4.12 1.31 21.01
CA ILE A 276 -4.56 2.67 20.67
C ILE A 276 -6.07 2.88 20.89
N HIS A 277 -6.83 1.77 20.93
CA HIS A 277 -8.26 1.68 21.24
C HIS A 277 -9.13 2.67 20.44
N PRO A 278 -9.15 2.56 19.09
CA PRO A 278 -10.06 3.34 18.27
C PRO A 278 -11.47 2.81 18.43
N GLN A 279 -12.46 3.61 18.04
CA GLN A 279 -13.85 3.12 17.97
C GLN A 279 -14.01 2.13 16.80
N LEU A 280 -13.31 2.37 15.68
CA LEU A 280 -13.33 1.54 14.48
C LEU A 280 -11.92 1.20 14.00
N ALA A 281 -11.65 -0.08 13.75
CA ALA A 281 -10.42 -0.54 13.12
C ALA A 281 -10.70 -1.15 11.73
N ILE A 282 -9.91 -0.75 10.73
CA ILE A 282 -10.04 -1.17 9.33
C ILE A 282 -8.69 -1.76 8.88
N PRO A 283 -8.61 -3.05 8.50
CA PRO A 283 -7.37 -3.63 8.00
C PRO A 283 -7.05 -3.15 6.57
N THR A 284 -5.76 -3.00 6.26
CA THR A 284 -5.20 -2.59 4.96
C THR A 284 -3.96 -3.43 4.62
N HIS A 285 -3.36 -3.20 3.45
CA HIS A 285 -2.10 -3.80 2.99
C HIS A 285 -2.12 -5.35 2.98
N TYR A 286 -3.21 -5.95 2.48
CA TYR A 286 -3.35 -7.41 2.36
C TYR A 286 -4.10 -7.84 1.09
N GLY A 287 -3.86 -9.08 0.66
CA GLY A 287 -4.60 -9.72 -0.43
C GLY A 287 -4.37 -9.11 -1.83
N SER A 288 -3.23 -8.44 -2.01
CA SER A 288 -2.69 -8.03 -3.31
C SER A 288 -1.18 -8.27 -3.36
N VAL A 289 -0.36 -7.37 -2.81
CA VAL A 289 1.12 -7.46 -2.86
C VAL A 289 1.67 -8.37 -1.77
N ALA A 290 1.08 -8.31 -0.58
CA ALA A 290 1.44 -9.10 0.59
C ALA A 290 0.16 -9.53 1.33
N GLY A 291 0.32 -10.43 2.31
CA GLY A 291 -0.81 -11.03 3.02
C GLY A 291 -1.73 -11.85 2.12
N VAL A 292 -2.67 -12.56 2.74
CA VAL A 292 -3.73 -13.27 2.06
C VAL A 292 -5.08 -12.79 2.59
N LYS A 293 -6.14 -12.98 1.80
CA LYS A 293 -7.48 -12.55 2.21
C LYS A 293 -7.89 -13.07 3.60
N SER A 294 -7.53 -14.31 3.95
CA SER A 294 -7.86 -14.90 5.25
C SER A 294 -7.20 -14.23 6.46
N ASP A 295 -6.22 -13.33 6.24
CA ASP A 295 -5.61 -12.58 7.34
C ASP A 295 -6.60 -11.61 8.00
N GLU A 296 -7.65 -11.17 7.29
CA GLU A 296 -8.73 -10.35 7.87
C GLU A 296 -9.52 -11.09 8.95
N ASP A 297 -9.74 -12.40 8.77
CA ASP A 297 -10.39 -13.25 9.77
C ASP A 297 -9.50 -13.41 11.02
N VAL A 298 -8.19 -13.50 10.82
CA VAL A 298 -7.21 -13.58 11.92
C VAL A 298 -7.18 -12.26 12.69
N PHE A 299 -7.16 -11.12 11.99
CA PHE A 299 -7.21 -9.79 12.59
C PHE A 299 -8.50 -9.63 13.41
N LEU A 300 -9.66 -9.89 12.78
CA LEU A 300 -10.97 -9.77 13.41
C LEU A 300 -11.11 -10.66 14.65
N SER A 301 -10.75 -11.94 14.55
CA SER A 301 -10.86 -12.88 15.68
C SER A 301 -9.90 -12.54 16.81
N THR A 302 -8.69 -12.08 16.50
CA THR A 302 -7.70 -11.66 17.50
C THR A 302 -8.16 -10.38 18.20
N LEU A 303 -8.59 -9.37 17.44
CA LEU A 303 -9.03 -8.10 18.02
C LEU A 303 -10.28 -8.27 18.90
N LYS A 304 -11.27 -9.07 18.46
CA LYS A 304 -12.43 -9.44 19.29
C LYS A 304 -12.06 -10.11 20.61
N THR A 305 -10.93 -10.80 20.66
CA THR A 305 -10.44 -11.43 21.89
C THR A 305 -9.76 -10.41 22.81
N LEU A 306 -8.99 -9.48 22.23
CA LEU A 306 -8.20 -8.50 22.97
C LEU A 306 -9.04 -7.31 23.46
N ALA A 307 -9.93 -6.81 22.61
CA ALA A 307 -10.74 -5.60 22.84
C ALA A 307 -12.09 -5.75 22.09
N PRO A 308 -13.08 -6.47 22.69
CA PRO A 308 -14.35 -6.81 22.04
C PRO A 308 -15.29 -5.62 21.79
N ASP A 309 -14.97 -4.45 22.36
CA ASP A 309 -15.72 -3.21 22.23
C ASP A 309 -15.28 -2.32 21.05
N ILE A 310 -14.17 -2.67 20.39
CA ILE A 310 -13.71 -2.02 19.16
C ILE A 310 -14.47 -2.63 17.98
N ASP A 311 -15.14 -1.77 17.20
CA ASP A 311 -15.77 -2.20 15.95
C ASP A 311 -14.71 -2.46 14.88
N VAL A 312 -14.97 -3.46 14.03
CA VAL A 312 -14.07 -3.82 12.93
C VAL A 312 -14.86 -3.83 11.64
N GLU A 313 -14.41 -3.04 10.67
CA GLU A 313 -14.96 -3.04 9.33
C GLU A 313 -13.93 -3.59 8.34
N VAL A 314 -14.30 -4.69 7.71
CA VAL A 314 -13.51 -5.32 6.65
C VAL A 314 -14.13 -4.89 5.32
N CYS A 315 -13.61 -3.80 4.75
CA CYS A 315 -14.20 -3.12 3.58
C CYS A 315 -13.28 -3.09 2.34
N MET A 316 -12.33 -4.02 2.21
CA MET A 316 -11.52 -4.07 1.00
C MET A 316 -12.36 -4.47 -0.21
N GLU A 317 -12.52 -3.54 -1.15
CA GLU A 317 -13.42 -3.73 -2.30
C GLU A 317 -12.89 -4.75 -3.28
N ARG A 318 -11.56 -4.78 -3.45
CA ARG A 318 -10.88 -5.67 -4.38
C ARG A 318 -9.62 -6.27 -3.79
N TYR A 319 -9.62 -7.60 -3.85
CA TYR A 319 -8.42 -8.43 -3.81
C TYR A 319 -7.95 -8.66 -5.24
N GLN A 320 -6.64 -8.76 -5.44
CA GLN A 320 -6.07 -9.05 -6.75
C GLN A 320 -5.70 -10.52 -6.91
#